data_AF-A0A368XAV9-F1
#
_entry.id   AF-A0A368XAV9-F1
#
_cell.length_a   1.000
_cell.length_b   1.000
_cell.length_c   1.000
_cell.angle_alpha   90.00
_cell.angle_beta   90.00
_cell.angle_gamma   90.00
#
_symmetry.space_group_name_H-M   'P 1'
#
loop_
_entity.id
_entity.type
_entity.pdbx_description
1 polymer ?
#
loop_
_entity_poly.entity_id
_entity_poly.type
_entity_poly.pdbx_seq_one_letter_code
_entity_poly.pdbx_strand_id
1 'polypeptide(L)'
;MDRGTASLPTPNLPVMPVARMRHAVTCCALVLVAIVGTLLALPGHALDLVAFTGITGPMTSALSQLADLGPAIKALVGFIGFVVALISLSALRNFGPVLFYIGMAIFAAVGLVIAGAIMGAVV
;
A
#
# COMPACT_ATOMS: atom_id res chain seq x y z
N MET A 1 53.54 -50.06 -18.05
CA MET A 1 52.40 -49.75 -17.17
C MET A 1 52.08 -48.27 -17.39
N ASP A 2 51.61 -47.93 -18.60
CA ASP A 2 51.33 -46.55 -18.99
C ASP A 2 49.82 -46.31 -18.93
N ARG A 3 49.37 -45.62 -17.89
CA ARG A 3 47.99 -45.13 -17.79
C ARG A 3 47.95 -43.71 -18.34
N GLY A 4 47.33 -43.55 -19.51
CA GLY A 4 47.10 -42.26 -20.14
C GLY A 4 46.24 -41.35 -19.25
N THR A 5 46.75 -40.15 -18.96
CA THR A 5 46.02 -39.07 -18.31
C THR A 5 45.29 -38.26 -19.37
N ALA A 6 44.07 -38.65 -19.70
CA ALA A 6 43.17 -37.83 -20.51
C ALA A 6 42.66 -36.65 -19.67
N SER A 7 43.23 -35.47 -19.86
CA SER A 7 42.71 -34.22 -19.29
C SER A 7 41.52 -33.73 -20.12
N LEU A 8 40.31 -33.80 -19.57
CA LEU A 8 39.10 -33.27 -20.20
C LEU A 8 39.12 -31.73 -20.15
N PRO A 9 38.74 -31.03 -21.25
CA PRO A 9 38.54 -29.59 -21.21
C PRO A 9 37.30 -29.27 -20.35
N THR A 10 37.48 -28.51 -19.27
CA THR A 10 36.35 -27.98 -18.50
C THR A 10 35.63 -26.89 -19.30
N PRO A 11 34.31 -26.99 -19.53
CA PRO A 11 33.56 -25.95 -20.23
C PRO A 11 33.49 -24.69 -19.38
N ASN A 12 33.98 -23.59 -19.93
CA ASN A 12 33.86 -22.24 -19.39
C ASN A 12 32.45 -21.69 -19.68
N LEU A 13 31.53 -21.86 -18.74
CA LEU A 13 30.21 -21.24 -18.84
C LEU A 13 30.32 -19.72 -18.58
N PRO A 14 29.77 -18.87 -19.44
CA PRO A 14 29.73 -17.43 -19.22
C PRO A 14 28.81 -17.11 -18.02
N VAL A 15 29.39 -16.60 -16.94
CA VAL A 15 28.64 -16.07 -15.79
C VAL A 15 28.13 -14.68 -16.15
N MET A 16 26.82 -14.55 -16.42
CA MET A 16 26.20 -13.24 -16.58
C MET A 16 26.28 -12.41 -15.28
N PRO A 17 26.51 -11.09 -15.35
CA PRO A 17 26.66 -10.26 -14.16
C PRO A 17 25.30 -10.00 -13.49
N VAL A 18 25.02 -10.75 -12.42
CA VAL A 18 23.86 -10.59 -11.52
C VAL A 18 23.75 -9.17 -10.92
N ALA A 19 24.84 -8.39 -10.95
CA ALA A 19 24.89 -7.02 -10.45
C ALA A 19 23.92 -6.07 -11.19
N ARG A 20 23.75 -6.20 -12.51
CA ARG A 20 22.94 -5.27 -13.30
C ARG A 20 21.44 -5.34 -12.98
N MET A 21 20.96 -6.54 -12.65
CA MET A 21 19.56 -6.76 -12.27
C MET A 21 19.23 -6.18 -10.89
N ARG A 22 20.19 -6.19 -9.96
CA ARG A 22 20.00 -5.60 -8.62
C ARG A 22 19.81 -4.08 -8.69
N HIS A 23 20.61 -3.38 -9.48
CA HIS A 23 20.48 -1.93 -9.66
C HIS A 23 19.19 -1.55 -10.39
N ALA A 24 18.75 -2.34 -11.38
CA ALA A 24 17.47 -2.11 -12.05
C ALA A 24 16.28 -2.26 -11.07
N VAL A 25 16.31 -3.27 -10.19
CA VAL A 25 15.30 -3.46 -9.15
C VAL A 25 15.30 -2.31 -8.15
N THR A 26 16.49 -1.85 -7.72
CA THR A 26 16.59 -0.69 -6.80
C THR A 26 16.08 0.59 -7.45
N CYS A 27 16.41 0.87 -8.72
CA CYS A 27 15.87 2.03 -9.43
C CYS A 27 14.35 1.96 -9.58
N CYS A 28 13.80 0.79 -9.93
CA CYS A 28 12.36 0.60 -10.05
C CYS A 28 11.66 0.82 -8.70
N ALA A 29 12.23 0.31 -7.61
CA ALA A 29 11.71 0.53 -6.26
C ALA A 29 11.75 2.02 -5.86
N LEU A 30 12.82 2.75 -6.18
CA LEU A 30 12.92 4.18 -5.88
C LEU A 30 11.91 5.01 -6.69
N VAL A 31 11.67 4.67 -7.96
CA VAL A 31 10.65 5.31 -8.80
C VAL A 31 9.25 5.06 -8.24
N LEU A 32 8.95 3.83 -7.79
CA LEU A 32 7.67 3.52 -7.15
C LEU A 32 7.47 4.31 -5.85
N VAL A 33 8.49 4.41 -5.01
CA VAL A 33 8.44 5.22 -3.78
C VAL A 33 8.24 6.70 -4.10
N ALA A 34 8.90 7.22 -5.14
CA ALA A 34 8.74 8.61 -5.58
C ALA A 34 7.33 8.89 -6.13
N ILE A 35 6.76 7.96 -6.90
CA ILE A 35 5.38 8.06 -7.42
C ILE A 35 4.39 8.03 -6.25
N VAL A 36 4.52 7.08 -5.32
CA VAL A 36 3.65 7.02 -4.14
C VAL A 36 3.78 8.27 -3.27
N GLY A 37 5.01 8.75 -3.04
CA GLY A 37 5.26 9.99 -2.29
C GLY A 37 4.64 11.22 -2.93
N THR A 38 4.71 11.34 -4.25
CA THR A 38 4.09 12.46 -4.98
C THR A 38 2.57 12.37 -4.98
N LEU A 39 1.97 11.18 -5.21
CA LEU A 39 0.52 10.96 -5.10
C LEU A 39 -0.05 11.28 -3.72
N LEU A 40 0.71 11.04 -2.64
CA LEU A 40 0.31 11.39 -1.28
C LEU A 40 0.44 12.89 -0.97
N ALA A 41 1.34 13.61 -1.65
CA ALA A 41 1.56 15.06 -1.48
C ALA A 41 0.67 15.93 -2.39
N LEU A 42 0.25 15.40 -3.54
CA LEU A 42 -0.62 16.06 -4.52
C LEU A 42 -1.98 16.58 -4.00
N PRO A 43 -2.72 15.91 -3.09
CA PRO A 43 -4.04 16.40 -2.66
C PRO A 43 -3.98 17.76 -1.95
N GLY A 44 -2.84 18.13 -1.37
CA GLY A 44 -2.67 19.41 -0.66
C GLY A 44 -2.32 20.60 -1.55
N HIS A 45 -1.74 20.37 -2.74
CA HIS A 45 -1.18 21.45 -3.58
C HIS A 45 -2.16 22.05 -4.60
N ALA A 46 -3.36 21.47 -4.76
CA ALA A 46 -4.37 21.94 -5.72
C ALA A 46 -5.49 22.79 -5.10
N LEU A 47 -5.56 22.88 -3.77
CA LEU A 47 -6.53 23.72 -3.08
C LEU A 47 -5.91 25.11 -2.84
N ASP A 48 -5.88 25.94 -3.89
CA ASP A 48 -5.55 27.36 -3.73
C ASP A 48 -6.77 28.11 -3.20
N LEU A 49 -6.89 28.19 -1.87
CA LEU A 49 -7.95 28.96 -1.21
C LEU A 49 -7.85 30.47 -1.47
N VAL A 50 -6.74 30.97 -2.04
CA VAL A 50 -6.54 32.40 -2.33
C VAL A 50 -7.33 32.84 -3.57
N ALA A 51 -7.58 31.96 -4.53
CA ALA A 51 -8.47 32.23 -5.66
C ALA A 51 -9.97 32.19 -5.27
N PHE A 52 -10.33 31.60 -4.13
CA PHE A 52 -11.72 31.55 -3.62
C PHE A 52 -12.10 32.73 -2.71
N THR A 53 -11.17 33.63 -2.41
CA THR A 53 -11.39 34.82 -1.57
C THR A 53 -12.46 35.78 -2.13
N GLY A 54 -12.86 35.62 -3.40
CA GLY A 54 -13.95 36.37 -4.04
C GLY A 54 -15.34 35.72 -4.03
N ILE A 55 -15.49 34.45 -3.62
CA ILE A 55 -16.77 33.70 -3.52
C ILE A 55 -16.96 33.18 -2.08
N THR A 56 -16.77 34.05 -1.11
CA THR A 56 -16.87 33.70 0.31
C THR A 56 -18.31 33.38 0.70
N GLY A 57 -18.57 32.17 1.19
CA GLY A 57 -19.86 31.76 1.74
C GLY A 57 -20.12 30.25 1.62
N PRO A 58 -20.92 29.79 0.65
CA PRO A 58 -21.33 28.38 0.56
C PRO A 58 -20.23 27.45 0.04
N MET A 59 -19.34 27.92 -0.85
CA MET A 59 -18.33 27.06 -1.49
C MET A 59 -17.17 26.71 -0.55
N THR A 60 -16.69 27.68 0.24
CA THR A 60 -15.67 27.44 1.28
C THR A 60 -16.20 26.53 2.39
N SER A 61 -17.46 26.69 2.77
CA SER A 61 -18.13 25.84 3.76
C SER A 61 -18.28 24.41 3.24
N ALA A 62 -18.68 24.24 1.98
CA ALA A 62 -18.77 22.92 1.34
C ALA A 62 -17.40 22.23 1.21
N LEU A 63 -16.33 22.99 0.91
CA LEU A 63 -14.98 22.45 0.80
C LEU A 63 -14.41 22.07 2.18
N SER A 64 -14.72 22.84 3.24
CA SER A 64 -14.41 22.47 4.62
C SER A 64 -15.14 21.19 5.04
N GLN A 65 -16.43 21.05 4.70
CA GLN A 65 -17.20 19.82 4.97
C GLN A 65 -16.64 18.61 4.22
N LEU A 66 -16.17 18.79 2.99
CA LEU A 66 -15.47 17.73 2.25
C LEU A 66 -14.11 17.39 2.88
N ALA A 67 -13.38 18.37 3.42
CA ALA A 67 -12.12 18.15 4.11
C ALA A 67 -12.32 17.36 5.43
N ASP A 68 -13.41 17.60 6.15
CA ASP A 68 -13.80 16.85 7.35
C ASP A 68 -14.12 15.37 7.08
N LEU A 69 -14.42 15.01 5.82
CA LEU A 69 -14.56 13.61 5.40
C LEU A 69 -13.22 12.90 5.18
N GLY A 70 -12.09 13.62 5.22
CA GLY A 70 -10.75 13.07 5.02
C GLY A 70 -10.43 11.86 5.93
N PRO A 71 -10.64 11.95 7.25
CA PRO A 71 -10.48 10.81 8.17
C PRO A 71 -11.39 9.62 7.83
N ALA A 72 -12.65 9.88 7.47
CA ALA A 72 -13.63 8.84 7.13
C ALA A 72 -13.23 8.08 5.86
N ILE A 73 -12.76 8.79 4.83
CA ILE A 73 -12.29 8.18 3.57
C ILE A 73 -11.04 7.33 3.82
N LYS A 74 -10.09 7.80 4.64
CA LYS A 74 -8.89 7.02 5.00
C LYS A 74 -9.24 5.74 5.76
N ALA A 75 -10.23 5.80 6.67
CA ALA A 75 -10.74 4.61 7.36
C ALA A 75 -11.41 3.62 6.39
N LEU A 76 -12.20 4.12 5.44
CA LEU A 76 -12.86 3.30 4.42
C LEU A 76 -11.86 2.59 3.50
N VAL A 77 -10.86 3.31 2.99
CA VAL A 77 -9.81 2.71 2.15
C VAL A 77 -8.99 1.67 2.93
N GLY A 78 -8.68 1.94 4.21
CA GLY A 78 -8.03 0.97 5.09
C GLY A 78 -8.85 -0.30 5.30
N PHE A 79 -10.15 -0.16 5.53
CA PHE A 79 -11.08 -1.30 5.66
C PHE A 79 -11.17 -2.11 4.36
N ILE A 80 -11.31 -1.47 3.21
CA ILE A 80 -11.35 -2.17 1.91
C ILE A 80 -10.02 -2.88 1.64
N GLY A 81 -8.88 -2.24 1.88
CA GLY A 81 -7.57 -2.86 1.72
C GLY A 81 -7.40 -4.10 2.62
N PHE A 82 -7.90 -4.02 3.86
CA PHE A 82 -7.96 -5.17 4.75
C PHE A 82 -8.84 -6.31 4.21
N VAL A 83 -10.05 -6.00 3.73
CA VAL A 83 -10.95 -6.99 3.12
C VAL A 83 -10.31 -7.65 1.89
N VAL A 84 -9.68 -6.87 1.01
CA VAL A 84 -8.97 -7.38 -0.17
C VAL A 84 -7.81 -8.31 0.24
N ALA A 85 -7.08 -7.98 1.30
CA ALA A 85 -6.04 -8.86 1.85
C ALA A 85 -6.63 -10.18 2.37
N LEU A 86 -7.78 -10.14 3.05
CA LEU A 86 -8.46 -11.36 3.48
C LEU A 86 -8.91 -12.19 2.27
N ILE A 87 -9.56 -11.61 1.27
CA ILE A 87 -9.96 -12.37 0.06
C ILE A 87 -8.75 -13.04 -0.61
N SER A 88 -7.62 -12.34 -0.68
CA SER A 88 -6.38 -12.89 -1.24
C SER A 88 -5.84 -14.06 -0.40
N LEU A 89 -5.91 -13.97 0.92
CA LEU A 89 -5.55 -15.06 1.83
C LEU A 89 -6.54 -16.24 1.77
N SER A 90 -7.84 -15.95 1.54
CA SER A 90 -8.90 -16.97 1.38
C SER A 90 -8.67 -17.88 0.18
N ALA A 91 -8.01 -17.36 -0.86
CA ALA A 91 -7.70 -18.08 -2.08
C ALA A 91 -6.59 -19.14 -1.88
N LEU A 92 -5.82 -19.08 -0.78
CA LEU A 92 -4.88 -20.13 -0.40
C LEU A 92 -5.65 -21.30 0.24
N ARG A 93 -5.35 -22.52 -0.23
CA ARG A 93 -6.09 -23.74 0.13
C ARG A 93 -6.16 -23.92 1.66
N ASN A 94 -7.38 -24.04 2.20
CA ASN A 94 -7.68 -24.33 3.60
C ASN A 94 -7.54 -23.18 4.62
N PHE A 95 -7.41 -21.92 4.19
CA PHE A 95 -7.36 -20.77 5.11
C PHE A 95 -8.74 -20.22 5.54
N GLY A 96 -9.84 -20.79 5.05
CA GLY A 96 -11.21 -20.35 5.37
C GLY A 96 -11.52 -20.21 6.86
N PRO A 97 -11.24 -21.22 7.71
CA PRO A 97 -11.46 -21.10 9.17
C PRO A 97 -10.58 -20.02 9.81
N VAL A 98 -9.31 -19.92 9.39
CA VAL A 98 -8.33 -18.96 9.92
C VAL A 98 -8.74 -17.52 9.61
N LEU A 99 -9.22 -17.26 8.40
CA LEU A 99 -9.75 -15.96 8.01
C LEU A 99 -10.93 -15.52 8.87
N PHE A 100 -11.83 -16.45 9.19
CA PHE A 100 -12.99 -16.13 10.00
C PHE A 100 -12.56 -15.72 11.41
N TYR A 101 -11.66 -16.49 12.03
CA TYR A 101 -11.14 -16.16 13.36
C TYR A 101 -10.36 -14.84 13.37
N ILE A 102 -9.43 -14.65 12.44
CA ILE A 102 -8.57 -13.46 12.38
C ILE A 102 -9.39 -12.23 11.97
N GLY A 103 -10.25 -12.36 10.96
CA GLY A 103 -11.13 -11.28 10.49
C GLY A 103 -12.05 -10.79 11.60
N MET A 104 -12.71 -11.72 12.31
CA MET A 104 -13.56 -11.36 13.45
C MET A 104 -12.76 -10.77 14.62
N ALA A 105 -11.59 -11.33 14.96
CA ALA A 105 -10.76 -10.82 16.04
C ALA A 105 -10.25 -9.40 15.77
N ILE A 106 -9.73 -9.13 14.56
CA ILE A 106 -9.22 -7.80 14.19
C ILE A 106 -10.37 -6.80 14.06
N PHE A 107 -11.50 -7.19 13.47
CA PHE A 107 -12.68 -6.32 13.37
C PHE A 107 -13.24 -5.95 14.75
N ALA A 108 -13.33 -6.90 15.67
CA ALA A 108 -13.75 -6.63 17.04
C ALA A 108 -12.74 -5.75 17.80
N ALA A 109 -11.44 -5.98 17.63
CA ALA A 109 -10.41 -5.23 18.34
C ALA A 109 -10.24 -3.80 17.82
N VAL A 110 -10.21 -3.59 16.50
CA VAL A 110 -9.94 -2.29 15.89
C VAL A 110 -11.23 -1.61 15.41
N GLY A 111 -12.10 -2.35 14.72
CA GLY A 111 -13.34 -1.81 14.15
C GLY A 111 -14.30 -1.29 15.22
N LEU A 112 -14.47 -2.03 16.32
CA LEU A 112 -15.30 -1.59 17.45
C LEU A 112 -14.70 -0.37 18.18
N VAL A 113 -13.38 -0.35 18.36
CA VAL A 113 -12.66 0.78 19.00
C VAL A 113 -12.78 2.05 18.17
N ILE A 114 -12.62 1.95 16.85
CA ILE A 114 -12.79 3.11 15.95
C ILE A 114 -14.25 3.56 15.94
N ALA A 115 -15.21 2.64 15.85
CA ALA A 115 -16.63 2.97 15.91
C ALA A 115 -17.01 3.68 17.23
N GLY A 116 -16.50 3.20 18.36
CA GLY A 116 -16.68 3.84 19.67
C GLY A 116 -16.01 5.21 19.77
N ALA A 117 -14.80 5.35 19.23
CA ALA A 117 -14.09 6.63 19.18
C ALA A 117 -14.81 7.66 18.32
N ILE A 118 -15.41 7.26 17.20
CA ILE A 118 -16.22 8.16 16.37
C ILE A 118 -17.50 8.53 17.12
N MET A 119 -18.20 7.57 17.74
CA MET A 119 -19.45 7.83 18.50
C MET A 119 -19.23 8.76 19.71
N GLY A 120 -18.12 8.60 20.42
CA GLY A 120 -17.76 9.45 21.56
C GLY A 120 -17.22 10.83 21.19
N ALA A 121 -16.78 11.02 19.94
CA ALA A 121 -16.24 12.30 19.45
C ALA A 121 -17.31 13.26 18.89
N VAL A 122 -18.59 12.85 18.79
CA VAL A 122 -19.70 13.67 18.24
C VAL A 122 -20.47 14.46 19.31
N VAL A 123 -19.91 14.64 20.50
CA VAL A 123 -20.43 15.46 21.61
C VAL A 123 -19.43 16.52 21.99
#